data_AF-A0AAD4R3E1-F1
#
_entry.id   AF-A0AAD4R3E1-F1
#
_cell.length_a   1.000
_cell.length_b   1.000
_cell.length_c   1.000
_cell.angle_alpha   90.00
_cell.angle_beta   90.00
_cell.angle_gamma   90.00
#
_symmetry.space_group_name_H-M   'P 1'
#
loop_
_entity.id
_entity.type
_entity.pdbx_description
1 polymer ?
#
loop_
_entity_poly.entity_id
_entity_poly.type
_entity_poly.pdbx_seq_one_letter_code
_entity_poly.pdbx_strand_id
1 'polypeptide(L)'
;MDVREQRARVLEREKIRAVLASVKNADSGSGLYERRIVQCSSGVRDIVPSAHDLIKSQNALVDNILLAFVNIANEVDMLVNEARSKFYDGLLLYGEDGESLLERDGGMIEIMSNFLPFLYDLLKFVERCYEVVHHILMQLYALHQLRHVLVLRPI
;
A
#
# COMPACT_ATOMS: atom_id res chain seq x y z
N MET A 1 -30.59 13.12 31.60
CA MET A 1 -29.45 12.36 31.06
C MET A 1 -28.55 11.95 32.21
N ASP A 2 -28.27 10.65 32.34
CA ASP A 2 -27.58 10.07 33.49
C ASP A 2 -26.07 10.34 33.42
N VAL A 3 -25.48 10.83 34.53
CA VAL A 3 -24.05 11.19 34.65
C VAL A 3 -23.14 9.99 34.38
N ARG A 4 -23.66 8.77 34.58
CA ARG A 4 -22.95 7.50 34.28
C ARG A 4 -22.75 7.28 32.79
N GLU A 5 -23.74 7.64 31.98
CA GLU A 5 -23.71 7.45 30.54
C GLU A 5 -22.75 8.44 29.87
N GLN A 6 -22.70 9.68 30.37
CA GLN A 6 -21.72 10.68 29.93
C GLN A 6 -20.28 10.24 30.24
N ARG A 7 -20.04 9.63 31.41
CA ARG A 7 -18.71 9.10 31.77
C ARG A 7 -18.29 7.92 30.89
N ALA A 8 -19.23 7.05 30.51
CA ALA A 8 -18.96 5.95 29.60
C ALA A 8 -18.52 6.45 28.21
N ARG A 9 -19.22 7.45 27.65
CA ARG A 9 -18.89 8.05 26.34
C ARG A 9 -17.54 8.79 26.34
N VAL A 10 -17.17 9.43 27.45
CA VAL A 10 -15.85 10.07 27.59
C VAL A 10 -14.74 9.03 27.64
N LEU A 11 -14.93 7.95 28.39
CA LEU A 11 -13.95 6.86 28.49
C LEU A 11 -13.75 6.15 27.14
N GLU A 12 -14.81 5.97 26.36
CA GLU A 12 -14.76 5.37 25.04
C GLU A 12 -14.02 6.26 24.04
N ARG A 13 -14.27 7.58 24.06
CA ARG A 13 -13.52 8.57 23.26
C ARG A 13 -12.03 8.61 23.63
N GLU A 14 -11.70 8.46 24.91
CA GLU A 14 -10.30 8.40 25.35
C GLU A 14 -9.59 7.12 24.90
N LYS A 15 -10.28 5.97 24.90
CA LYS A 15 -9.74 4.72 24.35
C LYS A 15 -9.48 4.82 22.86
N ILE A 16 -10.41 5.37 22.10
CA ILE A 16 -10.25 5.58 20.64
C ILE A 16 -9.07 6.52 20.38
N ARG A 17 -8.94 7.61 21.15
CA ARG A 17 -7.79 8.53 21.05
C ARG A 17 -6.46 7.84 21.38
N ALA A 18 -6.43 6.97 22.38
CA ALA A 18 -5.22 6.21 22.74
C ALA A 18 -4.82 5.22 21.64
N VAL A 19 -5.80 4.57 21.00
CA VAL A 19 -5.55 3.67 19.86
C VAL A 19 -5.01 4.48 18.67
N LEU A 20 -5.63 5.61 18.32
CA LEU A 20 -5.15 6.49 17.26
C LEU A 20 -3.73 7.02 17.53
N ALA A 21 -3.41 7.35 18.78
CA ALA A 21 -2.05 7.73 19.17
C ALA A 21 -1.05 6.57 19.04
N SER A 22 -1.47 5.34 19.35
CA SER A 22 -0.64 4.14 19.17
C SER A 22 -0.38 3.82 17.69
N VAL A 23 -1.37 4.03 16.83
CA VAL A 23 -1.25 3.88 15.36
C VAL A 23 -0.32 4.95 14.78
N LYS A 24 -0.46 6.20 15.22
CA LYS A 24 0.42 7.30 14.80
C LYS A 24 1.88 7.10 15.23
N ASN A 25 2.10 6.49 16.40
CA ASN A 25 3.44 6.11 16.86
C ASN A 25 4.00 4.91 16.08
N ALA A 26 3.16 3.99 15.59
CA ALA A 26 3.56 2.94 14.66
C ALA A 26 3.93 3.51 13.27
N ASP A 27 3.23 4.56 12.82
CA ASP A 27 3.54 5.28 11.58
C ASP A 27 4.80 6.15 11.68
N SER A 28 5.23 6.55 12.88
CA SER A 28 6.56 7.16 13.08
C SER A 28 7.70 6.14 12.84
N GLY A 29 7.36 4.85 12.78
CA GLY A 29 8.21 3.75 12.33
C GLY A 29 8.06 3.41 10.83
N SER A 30 7.37 4.23 10.04
CA SER A 30 7.21 4.06 8.58
C SER A 30 8.53 4.04 7.79
N GLY A 31 9.68 4.30 8.42
CA GLY A 31 11.01 4.02 7.86
C GLY A 31 11.43 2.55 7.88
N LEU A 32 10.57 1.61 8.29
CA LEU A 32 10.88 0.17 8.35
C LEU A 32 10.49 -0.61 7.09
N TYR A 33 9.54 -0.13 6.28
CA TYR A 33 9.18 -0.79 5.02
C TYR A 33 10.10 -0.41 3.86
N GLU A 34 10.76 0.75 3.94
CA GLU A 34 11.75 1.20 2.95
C GLU A 34 13.14 0.56 3.13
N ARG A 35 13.31 -0.32 4.12
CA ARG A 35 14.65 -0.76 4.60
C ARG A 35 14.99 -2.23 4.41
N ARG A 36 14.19 -2.99 3.66
CA ARG A 36 14.41 -4.43 3.52
C ARG A 36 14.39 -4.93 2.08
N ILE A 37 15.00 -4.17 1.18
CA ILE A 37 15.62 -4.73 -0.01
C ILE A 37 17.09 -4.31 0.07
N VAL A 38 18.00 -5.28 -0.07
CA VAL A 38 19.47 -5.15 0.04
C VAL A 38 20.04 -5.42 1.44
N GLN A 39 20.09 -6.70 1.82
CA GLN A 39 21.32 -7.23 2.44
C GLN A 39 22.18 -7.83 1.32
N CYS A 40 22.91 -6.98 0.61
CA CYS A 40 24.11 -7.42 -0.08
C CYS A 40 25.28 -7.33 0.92
N SER A 41 26.15 -8.34 0.89
CA SER A 41 27.30 -8.53 1.77
C SER A 41 28.17 -7.28 1.92
N SER A 42 28.00 -6.55 3.03
CA SER A 42 28.94 -5.61 3.66
C SER A 42 28.12 -4.50 4.34
N GLY A 43 28.09 -4.51 5.67
CA GLY A 43 27.29 -3.61 6.51
C GLY A 43 27.76 -2.16 6.55
N VAL A 44 27.83 -1.49 5.40
CA VAL A 44 28.14 -0.05 5.31
C VAL A 44 26.86 0.73 5.05
N ARG A 45 26.45 1.49 6.08
CA ARG A 45 25.29 2.40 6.07
C ARG A 45 25.74 3.76 5.57
N ASP A 46 25.97 3.93 4.27
CA ASP A 46 26.27 5.26 3.73
C ASP A 46 25.52 5.46 2.41
N ILE A 47 24.58 6.41 2.43
CA ILE A 47 23.89 7.01 1.28
C ILE A 47 23.20 5.95 0.42
N VAL A 48 21.94 5.62 0.72
CA VAL A 48 21.13 4.71 -0.11
C VAL A 48 21.08 5.29 -1.53
N PRO A 49 21.82 4.71 -2.49
CA PRO A 49 21.70 5.14 -3.88
C PRO A 49 20.29 4.77 -4.31
N SER A 50 19.67 5.55 -5.20
CA SER A 50 18.40 5.13 -5.79
C SER A 50 18.57 3.71 -6.31
N ALA A 51 17.57 2.83 -6.21
CA ALA A 51 17.72 1.43 -6.65
C ALA A 51 18.27 1.33 -8.08
N HIS A 52 18.03 2.37 -8.90
CA HIS A 52 18.62 2.59 -10.23
C HIS A 52 20.14 2.80 -10.25
N ASP A 53 20.72 3.47 -9.26
CA ASP A 53 22.16 3.76 -9.15
C ASP A 53 22.98 2.50 -8.79
N LEU A 54 22.31 1.49 -8.20
CA LEU A 54 22.89 0.20 -7.83
C LEU A 54 22.96 -0.80 -9.00
N ILE A 55 22.30 -0.49 -10.13
CA ILE A 55 22.25 -1.35 -11.31
C ILE A 55 23.49 -1.10 -12.16
N LYS A 56 24.61 -1.75 -11.79
CA LYS A 56 25.84 -1.77 -12.60
C LYS A 56 26.46 -3.17 -12.60
N SER A 57 25.78 -4.11 -13.26
CA SER A 57 26.23 -5.50 -13.41
C SER A 57 27.32 -5.67 -14.48
N GLN A 58 27.69 -4.61 -15.23
CA GLN A 58 28.56 -4.66 -16.42
C GLN A 58 28.01 -5.55 -17.55
N ASN A 59 26.75 -5.98 -17.44
CA ASN A 59 26.04 -6.74 -18.44
C ASN A 59 24.70 -6.06 -18.68
N ALA A 60 24.58 -5.41 -19.85
CA ALA A 60 23.40 -4.62 -20.21
C ALA A 60 22.09 -5.41 -20.14
N LEU A 61 22.11 -6.74 -20.38
CA LEU A 61 20.92 -7.57 -20.26
C LEU A 61 20.48 -7.74 -18.80
N VAL A 62 21.43 -7.97 -17.90
CA VAL A 62 21.16 -8.09 -16.46
C VAL A 62 20.70 -6.75 -15.90
N ASP A 63 21.32 -5.65 -16.33
CA ASP A 63 20.95 -4.30 -15.93
C ASP A 63 19.50 -3.96 -16.34
N ASN A 64 19.09 -4.34 -17.56
CA ASN A 64 17.73 -4.15 -18.04
C ASN A 64 16.70 -4.99 -17.26
N ILE A 65 17.03 -6.23 -16.92
CA ILE A 65 16.16 -7.10 -16.11
C ILE A 65 16.01 -6.53 -14.69
N LEU A 66 17.11 -6.11 -14.07
CA LEU A 66 17.08 -5.47 -12.76
C LEU A 66 16.25 -4.19 -12.77
N LEU A 67 16.37 -3.38 -13.84
CA LEU A 67 15.58 -2.17 -14.00
C LEU A 67 14.07 -2.46 -14.06
N ALA A 68 13.68 -3.54 -14.76
CA ALA A 68 12.29 -3.97 -14.83
C ALA A 68 11.73 -4.35 -13.45
N PHE A 69 12.52 -5.05 -12.62
CA PHE A 69 12.12 -5.39 -11.24
C PHE A 69 12.07 -4.16 -10.32
N VAL A 70 13.02 -3.23 -10.45
CA VAL A 70 13.01 -1.97 -9.67
C VAL A 70 11.78 -1.14 -10.01
N ASN A 71 11.41 -1.04 -11.29
CA ASN A 71 10.21 -0.31 -11.70
C ASN A 71 8.94 -0.90 -11.10
N ILE A 72 8.81 -2.23 -11.12
CA ILE A 72 7.67 -2.91 -10.48
C ILE A 72 7.65 -2.69 -8.97
N ALA A 73 8.81 -2.75 -8.31
CA ALA A 73 8.88 -2.50 -6.86
C ALA A 73 8.41 -1.08 -6.51
N ASN A 74 8.88 -0.08 -7.26
CA ASN A 74 8.43 1.30 -7.11
C ASN A 74 6.92 1.44 -7.36
N GLU A 75 6.38 0.71 -8.33
CA GLU A 75 4.94 0.72 -8.63
C GLU A 75 4.09 0.15 -7.49
N VAL A 76 4.57 -0.93 -6.86
CA VAL A 76 3.94 -1.49 -5.64
C VAL A 76 3.96 -0.46 -4.50
N ASP A 77 5.09 0.22 -4.27
CA ASP A 77 5.19 1.25 -3.23
C ASP A 77 4.24 2.43 -3.49
N MET A 78 4.12 2.86 -4.75
CA MET A 78 3.15 3.88 -5.14
C MET A 78 1.71 3.43 -4.86
N LEU A 79 1.34 2.19 -5.19
CA LEU A 79 0.02 1.64 -4.90
C LEU A 79 -0.26 1.56 -3.39
N VAL A 80 0.72 1.17 -2.58
CA VAL A 80 0.58 1.12 -1.11
C VAL A 80 0.36 2.53 -0.54
N ASN A 81 1.12 3.52 -1.02
CA ASN A 81 0.96 4.90 -0.59
C ASN A 81 -0.39 5.48 -1.02
N GLU A 82 -0.85 5.16 -2.23
CA GLU A 82 -2.18 5.55 -2.71
C GLU A 82 -3.29 4.90 -1.87
N ALA A 83 -3.18 3.61 -1.53
CA ALA A 83 -4.13 2.91 -0.66
C ALA A 83 -4.29 3.60 0.69
N ARG A 84 -3.16 3.89 1.34
CA ARG A 84 -3.11 4.53 2.65
C ARG A 84 -3.68 5.94 2.63
N SER A 85 -3.31 6.73 1.64
CA SER A 85 -3.69 8.15 1.58
C SER A 85 -5.12 8.40 1.11
N LYS A 86 -5.68 7.53 0.25
CA LYS A 86 -7.00 7.77 -0.36
C LYS A 86 -8.12 6.88 0.18
N PHE A 87 -7.82 5.64 0.52
CA PHE A 87 -8.87 4.63 0.73
C PHE A 87 -8.97 4.14 2.18
N TYR A 88 -7.87 4.13 2.94
CA TYR A 88 -7.87 3.57 4.30
C TYR A 88 -8.80 4.33 5.24
N ASP A 89 -8.70 5.67 5.29
CA ASP A 89 -9.55 6.48 6.16
C ASP A 89 -11.04 6.32 5.79
N GLY A 90 -11.36 6.38 4.49
CA GLY A 90 -12.74 6.22 4.01
C GLY A 90 -13.34 4.83 4.27
N LEU A 91 -12.53 3.76 4.23
CA LEU A 91 -12.95 2.41 4.58
C LEU A 91 -13.07 2.20 6.09
N LEU A 92 -12.18 2.81 6.87
CA LEU A 92 -12.18 2.67 8.32
C LEU A 92 -13.38 3.38 8.97
N LEU A 93 -13.74 4.56 8.45
CA LEU A 93 -14.87 5.36 8.92
C LEU A 93 -16.20 4.96 8.24
N TYR A 94 -16.19 3.94 7.38
CA TYR A 94 -17.40 3.53 6.67
C TYR A 94 -18.48 3.04 7.64
N GLY A 95 -19.62 3.73 7.64
CA GLY A 95 -20.76 3.45 8.52
C GLY A 95 -20.75 4.22 9.85
N GLU A 96 -19.69 4.99 10.15
CA GLU A 96 -19.61 5.81 11.36
C GLU A 96 -20.30 7.18 11.19
N ASP A 97 -20.27 7.77 9.99
CA ASP A 97 -20.69 9.16 9.72
C ASP A 97 -22.16 9.33 9.24
N GLY A 98 -23.04 8.35 9.49
CA GLY A 98 -24.37 8.30 8.86
C GLY A 98 -25.58 8.66 9.74
N GLU A 99 -25.46 8.59 11.07
CA GLU A 99 -26.64 8.55 11.95
C GLU A 99 -27.54 9.79 11.83
N SER A 100 -26.96 11.00 11.76
CA SER A 100 -27.73 12.24 11.64
C SER A 100 -28.35 12.48 10.26
N LEU A 101 -27.77 11.87 9.21
CA LEU A 101 -28.29 11.96 7.84
C LEU A 101 -29.40 10.94 7.60
N LEU A 102 -29.30 9.76 8.21
CA LEU A 102 -30.32 8.70 8.14
C LEU A 102 -31.65 9.12 8.78
N GLU A 103 -31.64 10.04 9.74
CA GLU A 103 -32.85 10.62 10.36
C GLU A 103 -33.63 11.56 9.41
N ARG A 104 -33.03 12.01 8.31
CA ARG A 104 -33.71 12.85 7.31
C ARG A 104 -34.35 11.99 6.21
N ASP A 105 -35.53 12.41 5.78
CA ASP A 105 -36.23 11.78 4.67
C ASP A 105 -35.37 11.88 3.39
N GLY A 106 -34.99 10.74 2.82
CA GLY A 106 -34.07 10.66 1.67
C GLY A 106 -32.57 10.69 1.99
N GLY A 107 -32.15 10.81 3.26
CA GLY A 107 -30.74 10.91 3.62
C GLY A 107 -29.91 9.66 3.31
N MET A 108 -30.54 8.48 3.23
CA MET A 108 -29.88 7.26 2.75
C MET A 108 -29.47 7.36 1.27
N ILE A 109 -30.28 8.01 0.43
CA ILE A 109 -29.96 8.23 -0.99
C ILE A 109 -28.78 9.21 -1.10
N GLU A 110 -28.76 10.25 -0.27
CA GLU A 110 -27.68 11.23 -0.22
C GLU A 110 -26.35 10.57 0.20
N ILE A 111 -26.34 9.78 1.28
CA ILE A 111 -25.16 9.02 1.72
C ILE A 111 -24.66 8.08 0.61
N MET A 112 -25.57 7.29 0.02
CA MET A 112 -25.23 6.37 -1.05
C MET A 112 -24.67 7.07 -2.28
N SER A 113 -25.25 8.21 -2.67
CA SER A 113 -24.79 8.99 -3.83
C SER A 113 -23.39 9.57 -3.65
N ASN A 114 -23.02 9.92 -2.41
CA ASN A 114 -21.69 10.43 -2.08
C ASN A 114 -20.66 9.31 -1.92
N PHE A 115 -21.10 8.12 -1.49
CA PHE A 115 -20.21 6.98 -1.28
C PHE A 115 -19.95 6.15 -2.55
N LEU A 116 -20.89 6.13 -3.50
CA LEU A 116 -20.75 5.36 -4.74
C LEU A 116 -19.52 5.74 -5.59
N PRO A 117 -19.16 7.03 -5.77
CA PRO A 117 -17.93 7.42 -6.46
C PRO A 117 -16.67 6.88 -5.77
N PHE A 118 -16.63 6.90 -4.44
CA PHE A 118 -15.51 6.35 -3.66
C PHE A 118 -15.32 4.85 -3.92
N LEU A 119 -16.42 4.08 -3.90
CA LEU A 119 -16.37 2.64 -4.21
C LEU A 119 -15.92 2.37 -5.65
N TYR A 120 -16.36 3.21 -6.60
CA TYR A 120 -15.96 3.07 -7.99
C TYR A 120 -14.47 3.33 -8.18
N ASP A 121 -13.92 4.36 -7.55
CA ASP A 121 -12.48 4.63 -7.57
C ASP A 121 -11.67 3.54 -6.86
N LEU A 122 -12.20 2.99 -5.77
CA LEU A 122 -11.61 1.84 -5.08
C LEU A 122 -11.57 0.60 -5.98
N LEU A 123 -12.65 0.31 -6.72
CA LEU A 123 -12.68 -0.82 -7.65
C LEU A 123 -11.59 -0.70 -8.73
N LYS A 124 -11.44 0.49 -9.33
CA LYS A 124 -10.36 0.76 -10.29
C LYS A 124 -8.98 0.63 -9.67
N PHE A 125 -8.82 1.05 -8.42
CA PHE A 125 -7.56 0.87 -7.71
C PHE A 125 -7.23 -0.61 -7.53
N VAL A 126 -8.22 -1.44 -7.17
CA VAL A 126 -8.05 -2.89 -7.07
C VAL A 126 -7.69 -3.51 -8.42
N GLU A 127 -8.32 -3.10 -9.52
CA GLU A 127 -7.96 -3.54 -10.87
C GLU A 127 -6.49 -3.23 -11.20
N ARG A 128 -6.01 -2.01 -10.91
CA ARG A 128 -4.59 -1.66 -11.07
C ARG A 128 -3.66 -2.55 -10.23
N CYS A 129 -4.05 -2.89 -9.00
CA CYS A 129 -3.28 -3.82 -8.17
C CYS A 129 -3.17 -5.21 -8.82
N TYR A 130 -4.25 -5.70 -9.43
CA TYR A 130 -4.22 -6.97 -10.16
C TYR A 130 -3.27 -6.92 -11.36
N GLU A 131 -3.26 -5.83 -12.12
CA GLU A 131 -2.35 -5.64 -13.25
C GLU A 131 -0.88 -5.67 -12.81
N VAL A 132 -0.53 -4.99 -11.71
CA VAL A 132 0.85 -5.00 -11.18
C VAL A 132 1.26 -6.39 -10.69
N VAL A 133 0.37 -7.10 -9.99
CA VAL A 133 0.62 -8.50 -9.59
C VAL A 133 0.78 -9.41 -10.80
N HIS A 134 -0.01 -9.20 -11.85
CA HIS A 134 0.13 -9.92 -13.10
C HIS A 134 1.50 -9.65 -13.75
N HIS A 135 1.93 -8.39 -13.80
CA HIS A 135 3.26 -8.03 -14.32
C HIS A 135 4.40 -8.67 -13.51
N ILE A 136 4.30 -8.73 -12.18
CA ILE A 136 5.26 -9.44 -11.32
C ILE A 136 5.37 -10.91 -11.74
N LEU A 137 4.24 -11.60 -11.86
CA LEU A 137 4.21 -13.01 -12.22
C LEU A 137 4.77 -13.25 -13.62
N MET A 138 4.45 -12.39 -14.58
CA MET A 138 4.96 -12.49 -15.95
C MET A 138 6.47 -12.26 -16.02
N GLN A 139 7.02 -11.30 -15.27
CA GLN A 139 8.47 -11.08 -15.21
C GLN A 139 9.21 -12.25 -14.56
N LEU A 140 8.66 -12.81 -13.47
CA LEU A 140 9.21 -14.01 -12.82
C LEU A 140 9.16 -15.23 -13.75
N TYR A 141 8.05 -15.41 -14.47
CA TYR A 141 7.89 -16.49 -15.44
C TYR A 141 8.89 -16.35 -16.60
N ALA A 142 9.05 -15.15 -17.16
CA ALA A 142 10.03 -14.89 -18.22
C ALA A 142 11.46 -15.17 -17.75
N LEU A 143 11.81 -14.80 -16.52
CA LEU A 143 13.12 -15.12 -15.94
C LEU A 143 13.32 -16.65 -15.79
N HIS A 144 12.28 -17.37 -15.37
CA HIS A 144 12.32 -18.83 -15.28
C HIS A 144 12.52 -19.49 -16.65
N GLN A 145 11.82 -19.01 -17.69
CA GLN A 145 12.00 -19.49 -19.06
C GLN A 145 13.42 -19.19 -19.58
N LEU A 146 13.94 -17.99 -19.33
CA LEU A 146 15.31 -17.61 -19.70
C LEU A 146 16.33 -18.57 -19.09
N ARG A 147 16.18 -18.91 -17.80
CA ARG A 147 17.01 -19.92 -17.12
C ARG A 147 16.95 -21.27 -17.84
N HIS A 148 15.76 -21.73 -18.20
CA HIS A 148 15.58 -23.02 -18.89
C HIS A 148 16.30 -23.04 -20.25
N VAL A 149 16.25 -21.94 -21.00
CA VAL A 149 16.94 -21.81 -22.30
C VAL A 149 18.46 -21.81 -22.14
N LEU A 150 18.99 -21.11 -21.15
CA LEU A 150 20.45 -21.00 -20.91
C LEU A 150 21.08 -22.29 -20.36
N VAL A 151 20.32 -23.10 -19.61
CA VAL A 151 20.84 -24.37 -19.05
C VAL A 151 20.83 -25.51 -20.08
N LEU A 152 19.90 -25.51 -21.04
CA LEU A 152 19.75 -26.59 -22.04
C LEU A 152 20.46 -26.34 -23.38
N ARG A 153 20.92 -25.11 -23.65
CA ARG A 153 21.87 -24.81 -24.72
C ARG A 153 23.07 -24.05 -24.14
N PRO A 154 24.10 -24.75 -23.62
CA PRO A 154 25.40 -24.12 -23.47
C PRO A 154 25.90 -23.75 -24.87
N ILE A 155 26.26 -22.48 -25.05
CA ILE A 155 26.98 -21.98 -26.24
C ILE A 155 28.41 -22.53 -26.19
#